data_AF-A0A426ZCK1-F1
#
_entry.id   AF-A0A426ZCK1-F1
#
_cell.length_a   1.000
_cell.length_b   1.000
_cell.length_c   1.000
_cell.angle_alpha   90.00
_cell.angle_beta   90.00
_cell.angle_gamma   90.00
#
_symmetry.space_group_name_H-M   'P 1'
#
loop_
_entity.id
_entity.type
_entity.pdbx_description
1 polymer ?
#
loop_
_entity_poly.entity_id
_entity_poly.type
_entity_poly.pdbx_seq_one_letter_code
_entity_poly.pdbx_strand_id
1 'polypeptide(L)'
;MATDGYGSISLEQIKNETESIPVEEVFTQLKCSKEGLTTAEGEQRLQIFGFNKLEEKKVRLLATLCISQGEPPDWQDFVGIVVLLIINSTISFIEENNAGNAAAALMAGLAPKTKIIDLCNLKDDAKKNVHSIIDKFAERGLRALGVARQDVPEASKESAGDPWQFMGLLPLFDPPRHDSAETIRQALHLGVNVKMITGDQLAIAKETGRRLGMGTNMYPSSTLLGEKNDDVTGLPIDELIEKADGFAGVFPGNDASLFVMGLFTCLHSPRSHARC
;
A
#
# COMPACT_ATOMS: atom_id res chain seq x y z
N MET A 1 20.73 40.76 -27.31
CA MET A 1 19.60 41.14 -26.44
C MET A 1 18.85 39.86 -26.10
N ALA A 2 19.06 39.39 -24.87
CA ALA A 2 18.49 38.18 -24.30
C ALA A 2 17.85 38.59 -22.98
N THR A 3 16.55 38.32 -22.83
CA THR A 3 15.64 38.46 -21.66
C THR A 3 14.23 38.26 -22.27
N ASP A 4 13.27 37.44 -21.81
CA ASP A 4 12.93 36.85 -20.52
C ASP A 4 11.95 35.68 -20.73
N GLY A 5 11.72 34.85 -19.69
CA GLY A 5 10.41 34.21 -19.53
C GLY A 5 10.34 32.71 -19.24
N TYR A 6 11.40 32.06 -18.76
CA TYR A 6 11.24 30.75 -18.09
C TYR A 6 11.20 30.97 -16.57
N GLY A 7 9.99 31.25 -16.07
CA GLY A 7 9.70 31.12 -14.65
C GLY A 7 9.70 29.65 -14.28
N SER A 8 10.57 29.24 -13.36
CA SER A 8 10.58 27.93 -12.74
C SER A 8 9.28 27.71 -11.96
N ILE A 9 8.28 27.10 -12.58
CA ILE A 9 7.09 26.62 -11.87
C ILE A 9 7.54 25.42 -11.05
N SER A 10 7.56 25.56 -9.73
CA SER A 10 7.94 24.51 -8.79
C SER A 10 6.82 23.46 -8.69
N LEU A 11 7.19 22.18 -8.60
CA LEU A 11 6.26 21.04 -8.49
C LEU A 11 5.26 21.16 -7.34
N GLU A 12 5.62 21.92 -6.30
CA GLU A 12 4.75 22.21 -5.15
C GLU A 12 3.56 23.11 -5.52
N GLN A 13 3.73 24.06 -6.44
CA GLN A 13 2.64 24.92 -6.91
C GLN A 13 1.61 24.12 -7.71
N ILE A 14 2.06 23.18 -8.55
CA ILE A 14 1.17 22.32 -9.36
C ILE A 14 0.40 21.35 -8.45
N LYS A 15 1.05 20.75 -7.45
CA LYS A 15 0.40 19.80 -6.53
C LYS A 15 -0.78 20.40 -5.77
N ASN A 16 -0.65 21.63 -5.27
CA ASN A 16 -1.71 22.29 -4.50
C ASN A 16 -2.88 22.77 -5.36
N GLU A 17 -2.67 23.03 -6.64
CA GLU A 17 -3.75 23.50 -7.54
C GLU A 17 -4.57 22.33 -8.12
N THR A 18 -3.96 21.15 -8.33
CA THR A 18 -4.59 20.03 -9.05
C THR A 18 -5.71 19.32 -8.26
N GLU A 19 -5.78 19.48 -6.94
CA GLU A 19 -6.81 18.80 -6.12
C GLU A 19 -8.22 19.41 -6.25
N SER A 20 -8.38 20.58 -6.88
CA SER A 20 -9.67 21.29 -6.93
C SER A 20 -10.20 21.66 -8.33
N ILE A 21 -9.56 21.15 -9.40
CA ILE A 21 -9.86 21.55 -10.78
C ILE A 21 -10.73 20.50 -11.49
N PRO A 22 -11.76 20.89 -12.27
CA PRO A 22 -12.51 19.96 -13.12
C PRO A 22 -11.61 19.23 -14.14
N VAL A 23 -11.92 17.95 -14.40
CA VAL A 23 -11.07 17.02 -15.16
C VAL A 23 -10.65 17.56 -16.54
N GLU A 24 -11.52 18.34 -17.18
CA GLU A 24 -11.28 18.97 -18.49
C GLU A 24 -10.17 20.04 -18.47
N GLU A 25 -10.04 20.80 -17.39
CA GLU A 25 -8.95 21.81 -17.23
C GLU A 25 -7.62 21.15 -16.87
N VAL A 26 -7.66 20.03 -16.14
CA VAL A 26 -6.48 19.22 -15.81
C VAL A 26 -5.78 18.73 -17.09
N PHE A 27 -6.54 18.34 -18.10
CA PHE A 27 -5.98 17.95 -19.41
C PHE A 27 -5.26 19.09 -20.12
N THR A 28 -5.76 20.32 -19.96
CA THR A 28 -5.16 21.51 -20.60
C THR A 28 -3.89 21.92 -19.88
N GLN A 29 -3.89 21.91 -18.55
CA GLN A 29 -2.71 22.22 -17.74
C GLN A 29 -1.61 21.14 -17.87
N LEU A 30 -1.99 19.86 -17.86
CA LEU A 30 -1.07 18.74 -18.04
C LEU A 30 -0.73 18.46 -19.51
N LYS A 31 -1.26 19.25 -20.45
CA LYS A 31 -1.11 19.08 -21.91
C LYS A 31 -1.37 17.63 -22.37
N CYS A 32 -2.37 16.96 -21.79
CA CYS A 32 -2.70 15.57 -22.06
C CYS A 32 -4.00 15.46 -22.88
N SER A 33 -4.10 14.44 -23.73
CA SER A 33 -5.36 14.08 -24.39
C SER A 33 -6.11 13.01 -23.59
N LYS A 34 -7.41 12.82 -23.85
CA LYS A 34 -8.21 11.72 -23.26
C LYS A 34 -7.73 10.33 -23.69
N GLU A 35 -6.91 10.24 -24.75
CA GLU A 35 -6.38 8.99 -25.29
C GLU A 35 -5.00 8.63 -24.69
N GLY A 36 -4.50 9.45 -23.77
CA GLY A 36 -3.19 9.28 -23.14
C GLY A 36 -2.06 10.00 -23.88
N LEU A 37 -0.83 9.61 -23.56
CA LEU A 37 0.39 10.18 -24.12
C LEU A 37 0.98 9.24 -25.15
N THR A 38 1.53 9.80 -26.22
CA THR A 38 2.33 9.03 -27.17
C THR A 38 3.67 8.65 -26.53
N THR A 39 4.31 7.58 -27.02
CA THR A 39 5.61 7.10 -26.50
C THR A 39 6.68 8.19 -26.51
N ALA A 40 6.70 9.03 -27.54
CA ALA A 40 7.65 10.15 -27.68
C ALA A 40 7.41 11.27 -26.66
N GLU A 41 6.14 11.61 -26.39
CA GLU A 41 5.80 12.60 -25.36
C GLU A 41 6.04 12.08 -23.95
N GLY A 42 5.81 10.78 -23.73
CA GLY A 42 6.15 10.11 -22.48
C GLY A 42 7.64 10.19 -22.17
N GLU A 43 8.49 10.02 -23.19
CA GLU A 43 9.94 10.09 -23.06
C GLU A 43 10.45 11.52 -22.81
N GLN A 44 9.86 12.53 -23.46
CA GLN A 44 10.09 13.94 -23.12
C GLN A 44 9.68 14.27 -21.68
N ARG A 45 8.54 13.75 -21.22
CA ARG A 45 8.07 13.98 -19.84
C ARG A 45 8.92 13.26 -18.81
N LEU A 46 9.45 12.09 -19.13
CA LEU A 46 10.44 11.40 -18.30
C LEU A 46 11.71 12.23 -18.10
N GLN A 47 12.11 13.03 -19.10
CA GLN A 47 13.24 13.96 -18.96
C GLN A 47 12.91 15.20 -18.11
N ILE A 48 11.64 15.65 -18.12
CA ILE A 48 11.19 16.86 -17.40
C ILE A 48 10.81 16.55 -15.94
N PHE A 49 10.04 15.48 -15.72
CA PHE A 49 9.47 15.12 -14.42
C PHE A 49 10.27 14.02 -13.70
N GLY A 50 11.21 13.38 -14.39
CA GLY A 50 11.96 12.25 -13.85
C GLY A 50 11.12 10.96 -13.76
N PHE A 51 11.76 9.88 -13.34
CA PHE A 51 11.05 8.64 -13.04
C PHE A 51 10.16 8.83 -11.80
N ASN A 52 8.95 8.27 -11.84
CA ASN A 52 8.06 8.17 -10.67
C ASN A 52 8.63 7.13 -9.68
N LYS A 53 9.78 7.44 -9.10
CA LYS A 53 10.42 6.69 -8.04
C LYS A 53 10.24 7.51 -6.76
N LEU A 54 9.75 6.88 -5.70
CA LEU A 54 9.71 7.49 -4.38
C LEU A 54 11.13 7.96 -4.06
N GLU A 55 11.31 9.25 -3.78
CA GLU A 55 12.61 9.77 -3.37
C GLU A 55 12.99 9.08 -2.06
N GLU A 56 13.98 8.19 -2.12
CA GLU A 56 14.71 7.78 -0.94
C GLU A 56 15.40 9.02 -0.41
N LYS A 57 14.84 9.63 0.64
CA LYS A 57 15.53 10.64 1.44
C LYS A 57 16.77 9.98 2.03
N LYS A 58 17.89 10.05 1.31
CA LYS A 58 19.21 9.88 1.90
C LYS A 58 19.34 11.01 2.90
N VAL A 59 19.14 10.71 4.18
CA VAL A 59 19.60 11.58 5.25
C VAL A 59 21.08 11.75 4.99
N ARG A 60 21.45 12.94 4.48
CA ARG A 60 22.84 13.33 4.33
C ARG A 60 23.36 13.54 5.74
N LEU A 61 23.76 12.43 6.37
CA LEU A 61 24.48 12.45 7.61
C LEU A 61 25.71 13.32 7.34
N LEU A 62 25.71 14.49 7.97
CA LEU A 62 26.71 15.55 7.84
C LEU A 62 28.05 15.12 8.46
N ALA A 63 28.49 13.88 8.21
CA ALA A 63 29.75 13.30 8.66
C ALA A 63 30.92 13.69 7.75
N THR A 64 30.80 14.80 7.00
CA THR A 64 31.89 15.33 6.16
C THR A 64 32.75 16.36 6.90
N LEU A 65 32.42 16.74 8.14
CA LEU A 65 33.17 17.78 8.85
C LEU A 65 34.35 17.27 9.73
N CYS A 66 34.48 15.96 9.98
CA CYS A 66 35.47 15.47 10.96
C CYS A 66 36.59 14.58 10.38
N ILE A 67 36.70 14.41 9.06
CA ILE A 67 37.79 13.61 8.43
C ILE A 67 38.68 14.49 7.53
N SER A 68 38.84 15.77 7.84
CA SER A 68 39.72 16.67 7.06
C SER A 68 40.88 17.26 7.87
N GLN A 69 41.02 16.97 9.16
CA GLN A 69 42.12 17.45 9.99
C GLN A 69 42.68 16.25 10.77
N GLY A 70 43.83 15.75 10.32
CA GLY A 70 44.45 14.50 10.78
C GLY A 70 45.11 14.58 12.17
N GLU A 71 44.39 15.06 13.18
CA GLU A 71 44.80 14.98 14.58
C GLU A 71 43.88 14.02 15.36
N PRO A 72 44.39 13.30 16.38
CA PRO A 72 43.57 12.40 17.17
C PRO A 72 42.47 13.18 17.89
N PRO A 73 41.21 12.72 17.87
CA PRO A 73 40.08 13.42 18.47
C PRO A 73 40.32 13.59 19.97
N ASP A 74 40.13 14.81 20.46
CA ASP A 74 40.18 15.10 21.89
C ASP A 74 38.97 14.43 22.59
N TRP A 75 39.01 14.25 23.90
CA TRP A 75 37.90 13.60 24.64
C TRP A 75 36.56 14.34 24.44
N GLN A 76 36.63 15.62 24.05
CA GLN A 76 35.50 16.48 23.73
C GLN A 76 34.78 16.07 22.42
N ASP A 77 35.52 15.62 21.40
CA ASP A 77 34.93 15.16 20.13
C ASP A 77 34.21 13.82 20.32
N PHE A 78 34.75 12.94 21.17
CA PHE A 78 34.10 11.67 21.54
C PHE A 78 32.76 11.92 22.24
N VAL A 79 32.72 12.84 23.19
CA VAL A 79 31.47 13.24 23.88
C VAL A 79 30.50 13.88 22.88
N GLY A 80 30.98 14.72 21.97
CA GLY A 80 30.17 15.32 20.90
C GLY A 80 29.50 14.29 20.01
N ILE A 81 30.24 13.27 19.55
CA ILE A 81 29.71 12.18 18.71
C ILE A 81 28.68 11.36 19.49
N VAL A 82 28.93 11.02 20.75
CA VAL A 82 27.99 10.24 21.58
C VAL A 82 26.68 11.01 21.79
N VAL A 83 26.76 12.31 22.10
CA VAL A 83 25.57 13.16 22.26
C VAL A 83 24.81 13.30 20.94
N LEU A 84 25.51 13.50 19.82
CA LEU A 84 24.91 13.58 18.50
C LEU A 84 24.17 12.28 18.13
N LEU A 85 24.76 11.12 18.42
CA LEU A 85 24.13 9.81 18.19
C LEU A 85 22.88 9.61 19.07
N ILE A 86 22.93 10.06 20.34
CA ILE A 86 21.77 10.00 21.24
C ILE A 86 20.63 10.88 20.73
N ILE A 87 20.92 12.11 20.30
CA ILE A 87 19.92 13.03 19.75
C ILE A 87 19.32 12.47 18.46
N ASN A 88 20.15 12.01 17.51
CA ASN A 88 19.68 11.42 16.26
C ASN A 88 18.85 10.15 16.48
N SER A 89 19.23 9.33 17.46
CA SER A 89 18.49 8.13 17.86
C SER A 89 17.14 8.49 18.51
N THR A 90 17.13 9.49 19.39
CA THR A 90 15.90 9.93 20.08
C THR A 90 14.90 10.56 19.12
N ILE A 91 15.37 11.39 18.18
CA ILE A 91 14.52 11.97 17.13
C ILE A 91 13.97 10.87 16.24
N SER A 92 14.81 9.95 15.77
CA SER A 92 14.36 8.82 14.93
C SER A 92 13.32 7.97 15.64
N PHE A 93 13.54 7.66 16.92
CA PHE A 93 12.61 6.86 17.72
C PHE A 93 11.26 7.55 17.92
N ILE A 94 11.25 8.86 18.17
CA ILE A 94 10.00 9.62 18.36
C ILE A 94 9.26 9.81 17.03
N GLU A 95 9.95 10.13 15.94
CA GLU A 95 9.34 10.25 14.61
C GLU A 95 8.77 8.91 14.13
N GLU A 96 9.49 7.80 14.34
CA GLU A 96 9.01 6.47 13.98
C GLU A 96 7.76 6.08 14.78
N ASN A 97 7.73 6.37 16.08
CA ASN A 97 6.54 6.09 16.91
C ASN A 97 5.35 6.98 16.53
N ASN A 98 5.58 8.26 16.19
CA ASN A 98 4.52 9.17 15.82
C ASN A 98 3.99 8.89 14.40
N ALA A 99 4.87 8.58 13.45
CA ALA A 99 4.50 8.17 12.10
C ALA A 99 3.76 6.83 12.11
N GLY A 100 4.21 5.88 12.94
CA GLY A 100 3.54 4.60 13.17
C GLY A 100 2.13 4.79 13.73
N ASN A 101 1.95 5.64 14.75
CA ASN A 101 0.64 5.94 15.32
C ASN A 101 -0.29 6.70 14.36
N ALA A 102 0.22 7.67 13.59
CA ALA A 102 -0.58 8.39 12.60
C ALA A 102 -1.02 7.47 11.47
N ALA A 103 -0.13 6.58 11.00
CA ALA A 103 -0.45 5.57 10.01
C ALA A 103 -1.46 4.56 10.58
N ALA A 104 -1.30 4.11 11.82
CA ALA A 104 -2.26 3.23 12.50
C ALA A 104 -3.63 3.89 12.71
N ALA A 105 -3.68 5.19 13.05
CA ALA A 105 -4.93 5.94 13.20
C ALA A 105 -5.64 6.15 11.86
N LEU A 106 -4.90 6.47 10.79
CA LEU A 106 -5.42 6.49 9.43
C LEU A 106 -5.93 5.10 9.01
N MET A 107 -5.20 4.03 9.36
CA MET A 107 -5.59 2.65 9.06
C MET A 107 -6.82 2.18 9.84
N ALA A 108 -6.92 2.52 11.13
CA ALA A 108 -8.10 2.27 11.96
C ALA A 108 -9.30 3.04 11.41
N GLY A 109 -9.06 4.26 10.94
CA GLY A 109 -10.03 5.04 10.19
C GLY A 109 -10.46 4.32 8.93
N LEU A 110 -9.62 3.56 8.23
CA LEU A 110 -9.82 2.95 6.91
C LEU A 110 -10.32 1.50 6.90
N ALA A 111 -10.72 0.92 8.04
CA ALA A 111 -11.26 -0.44 8.12
C ALA A 111 -12.27 -0.70 6.96
N PRO A 112 -11.93 -1.53 5.94
CA PRO A 112 -12.56 -1.44 4.62
C PRO A 112 -13.89 -2.16 4.52
N LYS A 113 -14.27 -2.90 5.57
CA LYS A 113 -15.52 -3.63 5.58
C LYS A 113 -16.65 -2.64 5.87
N THR A 114 -17.07 -1.97 4.81
CA THR A 114 -18.40 -1.38 4.61
C THR A 114 -18.71 -0.03 5.26
N LYS A 115 -17.75 0.91 5.29
CA LYS A 115 -18.02 2.30 5.68
C LYS A 115 -19.25 2.92 5.03
N ILE A 116 -19.43 2.73 3.72
CA ILE A 116 -20.54 3.36 2.99
C ILE A 116 -21.91 2.82 3.45
N ILE A 117 -22.00 1.54 3.79
CA ILE A 117 -23.25 0.94 4.29
C ILE A 117 -23.61 1.55 5.64
N ASP A 118 -22.62 1.75 6.51
CA ASP A 118 -22.83 2.36 7.82
C ASP A 118 -23.18 3.86 7.71
N LEU A 119 -22.63 4.56 6.71
CA LEU A 119 -22.97 5.96 6.42
C LEU A 119 -24.40 6.15 5.87
N CYS A 120 -24.92 5.19 5.10
CA CYS A 120 -26.23 5.28 4.46
C CYS A 120 -27.42 4.88 5.36
N ASN A 121 -27.17 4.52 6.63
CA ASN A 121 -28.18 4.07 7.60
C ASN A 121 -29.23 3.10 6.99
N LEU A 122 -28.74 2.11 6.25
CA LEU A 122 -29.59 1.12 5.57
C LEU A 122 -30.35 0.26 6.59
N LYS A 123 -31.58 -0.13 6.25
CA LYS A 123 -32.34 -1.13 7.03
C LYS A 123 -31.58 -2.47 7.07
N ASP A 124 -31.71 -3.20 8.16
CA ASP A 124 -30.99 -4.46 8.38
C ASP A 124 -31.19 -5.50 7.26
N ASP A 125 -32.41 -5.60 6.71
CA ASP A 125 -32.70 -6.52 5.60
C ASP A 125 -31.96 -6.12 4.32
N ALA A 126 -31.88 -4.82 4.03
CA ALA A 126 -31.12 -4.31 2.89
C ALA A 126 -29.61 -4.53 3.09
N LYS A 127 -29.11 -4.29 4.31
CA LYS A 127 -27.70 -4.55 4.67
C LYS A 127 -27.32 -6.01 4.42
N LYS A 128 -28.14 -6.96 4.89
CA LYS A 128 -27.93 -8.40 4.65
C LYS A 128 -27.91 -8.74 3.16
N ASN A 129 -28.83 -8.19 2.38
CA ASN A 129 -28.87 -8.41 0.93
C ASN A 129 -27.61 -7.88 0.23
N VAL A 130 -27.16 -6.68 0.60
CA VAL A 130 -25.93 -6.07 0.06
C VAL A 130 -24.71 -6.92 0.41
N HIS A 131 -24.57 -7.36 1.67
CA HIS A 131 -23.48 -8.28 2.05
C HIS A 131 -23.51 -9.59 1.25
N SER A 132 -24.68 -10.19 1.07
CA SER A 132 -24.80 -11.41 0.24
C SER A 132 -24.35 -11.19 -1.21
N ILE A 133 -24.59 -10.01 -1.79
CA ILE A 133 -24.13 -9.67 -3.15
C ILE A 133 -22.60 -9.47 -3.16
N ILE A 134 -22.04 -8.80 -2.13
CA ILE A 134 -20.59 -8.64 -1.99
C ILE A 134 -19.90 -10.00 -1.92
N ASP A 135 -20.45 -10.94 -1.15
CA ASP A 135 -19.90 -12.30 -1.04
C ASP A 135 -19.97 -13.04 -2.38
N LYS A 136 -21.08 -12.94 -3.12
CA LYS A 136 -21.20 -13.50 -4.48
C LYS A 136 -20.22 -12.89 -5.47
N PHE A 137 -19.89 -11.61 -5.34
CA PHE A 137 -18.84 -10.98 -6.14
C PHE A 137 -17.46 -11.50 -5.74
N ALA A 138 -17.21 -11.67 -4.44
CA ALA A 138 -15.97 -12.19 -3.90
C ALA A 138 -15.67 -13.62 -4.38
N GLU A 139 -16.69 -14.49 -4.38
CA GLU A 139 -16.61 -15.87 -4.91
C GLU A 139 -16.23 -15.92 -6.40
N ARG A 140 -16.56 -14.87 -7.15
CA ARG A 140 -16.21 -14.74 -8.58
C ARG A 140 -14.86 -14.03 -8.79
N GLY A 141 -14.17 -13.65 -7.73
CA GLY A 141 -12.91 -12.89 -7.78
C GLY A 141 -13.12 -11.42 -8.17
N LEU A 142 -14.28 -10.85 -7.86
CA LEU A 142 -14.64 -9.46 -8.15
C LEU A 142 -14.60 -8.63 -6.87
N ARG A 143 -13.97 -7.45 -6.92
CA ARG A 143 -14.00 -6.47 -5.83
C ARG A 143 -15.31 -5.69 -5.90
N ALA A 144 -15.96 -5.48 -4.77
CA ALA A 144 -17.20 -4.70 -4.72
C ALA A 144 -16.92 -3.26 -4.28
N LEU A 145 -17.29 -2.28 -5.10
CA LEU A 145 -17.26 -0.86 -4.76
C LEU A 145 -18.68 -0.37 -4.46
N GLY A 146 -18.90 0.13 -3.24
CA GLY A 146 -20.17 0.76 -2.87
C GLY A 146 -20.26 2.18 -3.41
N VAL A 147 -21.42 2.56 -3.95
CA VAL A 147 -21.70 3.91 -4.44
C VAL A 147 -22.84 4.49 -3.62
N ALA A 148 -22.62 5.70 -3.08
CA ALA A 148 -23.64 6.46 -2.38
C ALA A 148 -23.63 7.91 -2.85
N ARG A 149 -24.78 8.57 -2.73
CA ARG A 149 -24.99 9.97 -3.10
C ARG A 149 -25.54 10.72 -1.90
N GLN A 150 -25.06 11.95 -1.71
CA GLN A 150 -25.61 12.91 -0.77
C GLN A 150 -25.96 14.18 -1.55
N ASP A 151 -27.15 14.73 -1.31
CA ASP A 151 -27.52 16.03 -1.84
C ASP A 151 -27.11 17.11 -0.81
N VAL A 152 -26.56 18.24 -1.29
CA VAL A 152 -26.06 19.34 -0.45
C VAL A 152 -26.77 20.64 -0.86
N PRO A 153 -27.88 21.01 -0.20
CA PRO A 153 -28.72 22.14 -0.62
C PRO A 153 -28.00 23.49 -0.60
N GLU A 154 -27.10 23.71 0.36
CA GLU A 154 -26.42 24.99 0.57
C GLU A 154 -25.18 25.18 -0.31
N ALA A 155 -24.79 24.16 -1.10
CA ALA A 155 -23.66 24.17 -2.04
C ALA A 155 -22.34 24.78 -1.49
N SER A 156 -22.15 24.74 -0.17
CA SER A 156 -20.97 25.26 0.52
C SER A 156 -20.14 24.11 1.09
N LYS A 157 -18.83 24.30 1.21
CA LYS A 157 -17.88 23.23 1.60
C LYS A 157 -18.07 22.72 3.03
N GLU A 158 -18.70 23.52 3.89
CA GLU A 158 -18.82 23.27 5.33
C GLU A 158 -20.24 22.89 5.76
N SER A 159 -21.20 22.93 4.83
CA SER A 159 -22.59 22.60 5.15
C SER A 159 -22.79 21.09 5.28
N ALA A 160 -23.57 20.69 6.28
CA ALA A 160 -24.00 19.31 6.44
C ALA A 160 -25.05 18.97 5.36
N GLY A 161 -24.72 18.03 4.47
CA GLY A 161 -25.66 17.55 3.46
C GLY A 161 -26.75 16.63 4.02
N ASP A 162 -27.67 16.23 3.15
CA ASP A 162 -28.75 15.28 3.44
C ASP A 162 -28.22 13.87 3.81
N PRO A 163 -29.05 12.96 4.35
CA PRO A 163 -28.62 11.58 4.59
C PRO A 163 -28.08 10.91 3.33
N TRP A 164 -26.98 10.15 3.46
CA TRP A 164 -26.40 9.40 2.34
C TRP A 164 -27.39 8.37 1.81
N GLN A 165 -27.63 8.43 0.51
CA GLN A 165 -28.46 7.50 -0.23
C GLN A 165 -27.58 6.44 -0.88
N PHE A 166 -27.77 5.19 -0.49
CA PHE A 166 -27.07 4.07 -1.12
C PHE A 166 -27.62 3.83 -2.53
N MET A 167 -26.76 3.97 -3.53
CA MET A 167 -27.15 3.84 -4.94
C MET A 167 -26.95 2.41 -5.46
N GLY A 168 -25.90 1.72 -5.00
CA GLY A 168 -25.63 0.34 -5.43
C GLY A 168 -24.20 -0.12 -5.23
N LEU A 169 -23.90 -1.30 -5.80
CA LEU A 169 -22.58 -1.90 -5.84
C LEU A 169 -22.08 -2.00 -7.28
N LEU A 170 -20.83 -1.62 -7.51
CA LEU A 170 -20.12 -1.81 -8.77
C LEU A 170 -19.08 -2.94 -8.60
N PRO A 171 -19.19 -4.07 -9.32
CA PRO A 171 -18.14 -5.08 -9.33
C PRO A 171 -16.97 -4.63 -10.21
N LEU A 172 -15.77 -4.68 -9.65
CA LEU A 172 -14.51 -4.40 -10.32
C LEU A 172 -13.73 -5.70 -10.47
N PHE A 173 -13.21 -5.93 -11.68
CA PHE A 173 -12.35 -7.07 -11.96
C PHE A 173 -10.92 -6.57 -12.17
N ASP A 174 -9.97 -7.16 -11.44
CA ASP A 174 -8.54 -6.90 -11.63
C ASP A 174 -7.90 -8.14 -12.27
N PRO A 175 -7.74 -8.17 -13.61
CA PRO A 175 -7.19 -9.32 -14.29
C PRO A 175 -5.70 -9.48 -13.92
N PRO A 176 -5.23 -10.72 -13.64
CA PRO A 176 -3.81 -10.95 -13.51
C PRO A 176 -3.09 -10.60 -14.82
N ARG A 177 -1.82 -10.19 -14.72
CA ARG A 177 -1.01 -9.94 -15.92
C ARG A 177 -0.87 -11.24 -16.72
N HIS A 178 -0.79 -11.10 -18.04
CA HIS A 178 -0.78 -12.22 -18.97
C HIS A 178 0.41 -13.18 -18.78
N ASP A 179 1.53 -12.66 -18.26
CA ASP A 179 2.77 -13.38 -17.98
C ASP A 179 2.79 -14.03 -16.58
N SER A 180 1.97 -13.56 -15.64
CA SER A 180 2.08 -13.92 -14.22
C SER A 180 1.98 -15.42 -13.96
N ALA A 181 1.06 -16.12 -14.64
CA ALA A 181 0.89 -17.56 -14.46
C ALA A 181 2.11 -18.35 -14.95
N GLU A 182 2.76 -17.90 -16.03
CA GLU A 182 3.98 -18.53 -16.52
C GLU A 182 5.17 -18.24 -15.60
N THR A 183 5.32 -16.99 -15.15
CA THR A 183 6.37 -16.59 -14.20
C THR A 183 6.28 -17.39 -12.90
N ILE A 184 5.07 -17.57 -12.35
CA ILE A 184 4.86 -18.38 -11.15
C ILE A 184 5.29 -19.83 -11.39
N ARG A 185 4.91 -20.41 -12.54
CA ARG A 185 5.29 -21.79 -12.89
C ARG A 185 6.81 -21.94 -13.01
N GLN A 186 7.48 -20.99 -13.66
CA GLN A 186 8.94 -20.98 -13.82
C GLN A 186 9.64 -20.83 -12.46
N ALA A 187 9.17 -19.93 -11.60
CA ALA A 187 9.70 -19.74 -10.25
C ALA A 187 9.60 -21.04 -9.43
N LEU A 188 8.45 -21.70 -9.47
CA LEU A 188 8.25 -23.00 -8.79
C LEU A 188 9.19 -24.09 -9.33
N HIS A 189 9.45 -24.12 -10.64
CA HIS A 189 10.39 -25.05 -11.26
C HIS A 189 11.83 -24.83 -10.79
N LEU A 190 12.21 -23.58 -10.53
CA LEU A 190 13.51 -23.20 -9.95
C LEU A 190 13.56 -23.41 -8.42
N GLY A 191 12.49 -23.91 -7.80
CA GLY A 191 12.42 -24.12 -6.36
C GLY A 191 12.12 -22.85 -5.55
N VAL A 192 11.73 -21.76 -6.22
CA VAL A 192 11.31 -20.52 -5.56
C VAL A 192 9.81 -20.59 -5.27
N ASN A 193 9.43 -20.54 -4.00
CA ASN A 193 8.04 -20.52 -3.57
C ASN A 193 7.48 -19.10 -3.70
N VAL A 194 6.36 -18.95 -4.41
CA VAL A 194 5.67 -17.66 -4.61
C VAL A 194 4.43 -17.61 -3.72
N LYS A 195 4.36 -16.60 -2.84
CA LYS A 195 3.21 -16.39 -1.93
C LYS A 195 2.45 -15.11 -2.30
N MET A 196 1.13 -15.17 -2.36
CA MET A 196 0.29 -13.99 -2.61
C MET A 196 0.20 -13.13 -1.36
N ILE A 197 0.33 -11.81 -1.50
CA ILE A 197 -0.01 -10.84 -0.46
C ILE A 197 -1.02 -9.87 -1.08
N THR A 198 -2.21 -9.78 -0.50
CA THR A 198 -3.26 -8.87 -0.98
C THR A 198 -4.05 -8.27 0.17
N GLY A 199 -4.48 -7.01 0.00
CA GLY A 199 -5.45 -6.35 0.87
C GLY A 199 -6.90 -6.78 0.59
N ASP A 200 -7.14 -7.55 -0.48
CA ASP A 200 -8.46 -8.09 -0.79
C ASP A 200 -8.89 -9.14 0.24
N GLN A 201 -10.19 -9.38 0.30
CA GLN A 201 -10.78 -10.44 1.10
C GLN A 201 -10.37 -11.85 0.63
N LEU A 202 -10.35 -12.80 1.56
CA LEU A 202 -9.83 -14.16 1.34
C LEU A 202 -10.46 -14.90 0.15
N ALA A 203 -11.77 -14.73 -0.07
CA ALA A 203 -12.46 -15.36 -1.19
C ALA A 203 -11.93 -14.89 -2.55
N ILE A 204 -11.65 -13.58 -2.70
CA ILE A 204 -11.06 -13.01 -3.92
C ILE A 204 -9.64 -13.52 -4.10
N ALA A 205 -8.84 -13.51 -3.04
CA ALA A 205 -7.47 -13.99 -3.08
C ALA A 205 -7.40 -15.46 -3.55
N LYS A 206 -8.24 -16.33 -2.98
CA LYS A 206 -8.32 -17.75 -3.37
C LYS A 206 -8.73 -17.94 -4.82
N GLU A 207 -9.71 -17.19 -5.31
CA GLU A 207 -10.14 -17.29 -6.71
C GLU A 207 -9.06 -16.78 -7.67
N THR A 208 -8.38 -15.68 -7.35
CA THR A 208 -7.25 -15.16 -8.13
C THR A 208 -6.08 -16.15 -8.13
N GLY A 209 -5.74 -16.71 -6.96
CA GLY A 209 -4.69 -17.72 -6.84
C GLY A 209 -4.98 -19.00 -7.62
N ARG A 210 -6.24 -19.46 -7.60
CA ARG A 210 -6.71 -20.59 -8.42
C ARG A 210 -6.52 -20.33 -9.91
N ARG A 211 -6.80 -19.12 -10.39
CA ARG A 211 -6.60 -18.74 -11.81
C ARG A 211 -5.13 -18.66 -12.19
N LEU A 212 -4.28 -18.18 -11.29
CA LEU A 212 -2.83 -18.08 -11.50
C LEU A 212 -2.10 -19.43 -11.37
N GLY A 213 -2.74 -20.45 -10.79
CA GLY A 213 -2.14 -21.76 -10.57
C GLY A 213 -1.16 -21.80 -9.40
N MET A 214 -1.27 -20.89 -8.45
CA MET A 214 -0.38 -20.83 -7.28
C MET A 214 -0.89 -21.61 -6.06
N GLY A 215 -2.12 -22.12 -6.13
CA GLY A 215 -2.78 -22.82 -5.02
C GLY A 215 -3.84 -21.97 -4.32
N THR A 216 -4.52 -22.58 -3.36
CA THR A 216 -5.65 -21.98 -2.61
C THR A 216 -5.49 -22.11 -1.10
N ASN A 217 -4.32 -22.55 -0.62
CA ASN A 217 -4.01 -22.65 0.80
C ASN A 217 -3.69 -21.26 1.38
N MET A 218 -4.67 -20.36 1.32
CA MET A 218 -4.54 -18.97 1.74
C MET A 218 -5.23 -18.72 3.07
N TYR A 219 -4.66 -17.81 3.85
CA TYR A 219 -5.12 -17.47 5.20
C TYR A 219 -5.36 -15.95 5.33
N PRO A 220 -6.28 -15.50 6.18
CA PRO A 220 -6.41 -14.09 6.48
C PRO A 220 -5.23 -13.62 7.34
N SER A 221 -4.78 -12.38 7.19
CA SER A 221 -3.67 -11.83 7.97
C SER A 221 -3.93 -11.84 9.48
N SER A 222 -5.20 -11.76 9.89
CA SER A 222 -5.62 -11.82 11.29
C SER A 222 -5.24 -13.14 11.98
N THR A 223 -5.16 -14.25 11.23
CA THR A 223 -4.72 -15.54 11.75
C THR A 223 -3.24 -15.54 12.13
N LEU A 224 -2.43 -14.69 11.49
CA LEU A 224 -1.01 -14.55 11.81
C LEU A 224 -0.75 -13.65 13.02
N LEU A 225 -1.62 -12.68 13.27
CA LEU A 225 -1.49 -11.72 14.37
C LEU A 225 -1.98 -12.25 15.73
N GLY A 226 -2.44 -13.50 15.79
CA GLY A 226 -2.89 -14.13 17.03
C GLY A 226 -4.20 -13.56 17.59
N GLU A 227 -4.94 -12.74 16.84
CA GLU A 227 -6.14 -12.05 17.36
C GLU A 227 -7.35 -12.96 17.57
N LYS A 228 -7.31 -14.22 17.13
CA LYS A 228 -8.23 -15.26 17.59
C LYS A 228 -7.49 -16.58 17.63
N ASN A 229 -7.49 -17.23 18.79
CA ASN A 229 -7.22 -18.66 18.96
C ASN A 229 -8.34 -19.50 18.31
N ASP A 230 -8.59 -19.27 17.02
CA ASP A 230 -9.31 -20.26 16.25
C ASP A 230 -8.24 -21.27 15.81
N ASP A 231 -8.31 -22.43 16.46
CA ASP A 231 -7.47 -23.62 16.31
C ASP A 231 -7.65 -24.24 14.90
N VAL A 232 -7.54 -23.44 13.83
CA VAL A 232 -7.98 -23.80 12.48
C VAL A 232 -7.10 -24.91 11.90
N THR A 233 -5.86 -25.08 12.39
CA THR A 233 -4.93 -26.09 11.87
C THR A 233 -4.11 -26.82 12.93
N GLY A 234 -4.11 -26.41 14.21
CA GLY A 234 -3.28 -27.00 15.26
C GLY A 234 -1.76 -26.93 15.01
N LEU A 235 -1.33 -26.10 14.04
CA LEU A 235 0.07 -25.92 13.66
C LEU A 235 0.61 -24.61 14.24
N PRO A 236 1.88 -24.56 14.67
CA PRO A 236 2.54 -23.31 15.02
C PRO A 236 2.53 -22.34 13.83
N ILE A 237 2.44 -21.03 14.12
CA ILE A 237 2.32 -19.95 13.11
C ILE A 237 3.44 -20.04 12.06
N ASP A 238 4.65 -20.38 12.48
CA ASP A 238 5.81 -20.54 11.61
C ASP A 238 5.58 -21.60 10.51
N GLU A 239 5.01 -22.75 10.86
CA GLU A 239 4.72 -23.83 9.91
C GLU A 239 3.53 -23.47 9.02
N LEU A 240 2.55 -22.71 9.54
CA LEU A 240 1.45 -22.16 8.76
C LEU A 240 1.97 -21.18 7.70
N ILE A 241 2.91 -20.30 8.07
CA ILE A 241 3.54 -19.36 7.14
C ILE A 241 4.32 -20.10 6.05
N GLU A 242 5.08 -21.12 6.42
CA GLU A 242 5.85 -21.92 5.47
C GLU A 242 4.94 -22.63 4.45
N LYS A 243 3.82 -23.22 4.91
CA LYS A 243 2.88 -23.97 4.06
C LYS A 243 1.84 -23.13 3.32
N ALA A 244 1.62 -21.88 3.73
CA ALA A 244 0.61 -21.02 3.10
C ALA A 244 1.00 -20.60 1.68
N ASP A 245 0.04 -20.61 0.75
CA ASP A 245 0.22 -20.10 -0.62
C ASP A 245 0.00 -18.57 -0.69
N GLY A 246 -0.56 -17.97 0.35
CA GLY A 246 -0.75 -16.53 0.41
C GLY A 246 -1.61 -16.04 1.57
N PHE A 247 -1.63 -14.72 1.72
CA PHE A 247 -2.33 -14.01 2.78
C PHE A 247 -3.22 -12.91 2.22
N ALA A 248 -4.42 -12.83 2.80
CA ALA A 248 -5.47 -11.92 2.38
C ALA A 248 -5.85 -10.95 3.49
N GLY A 249 -6.34 -9.77 3.13
CA GLY A 249 -6.67 -8.69 4.04
C GLY A 249 -5.47 -8.10 4.74
N VAL A 250 -4.28 -8.15 4.11
CA VAL A 250 -3.07 -7.61 4.70
C VAL A 250 -3.09 -6.08 4.61
N PHE A 251 -2.89 -5.42 5.75
CA PHE A 251 -2.81 -3.96 5.86
C PHE A 251 -1.34 -3.54 5.92
N PRO A 252 -0.99 -2.27 5.62
CA PRO A 252 0.40 -1.83 5.55
C PRO A 252 1.20 -2.07 6.84
N GLY A 253 0.56 -2.01 8.02
CA GLY A 253 1.20 -2.38 9.29
C GLY A 253 1.54 -3.88 9.44
N ASN A 254 0.83 -4.73 8.71
CA ASN A 254 0.98 -6.20 8.75
C ASN A 254 1.92 -6.72 7.67
N ASP A 255 2.06 -6.00 6.55
CA ASP A 255 2.92 -6.40 5.42
C ASP A 255 4.39 -6.58 5.85
N ALA A 256 4.91 -5.66 6.65
CA ALA A 256 6.27 -5.72 7.17
C ALA A 256 6.47 -6.92 8.11
N SER A 257 5.53 -7.17 9.02
CA SER A 257 5.56 -8.31 9.94
C SER A 257 5.57 -9.64 9.16
N LEU A 258 4.76 -9.73 8.11
CA LEU A 258 4.64 -10.92 7.28
C LEU A 258 5.92 -11.21 6.49
N PHE A 259 6.58 -10.17 5.98
CA PHE A 259 7.86 -10.28 5.30
C PHE A 259 8.98 -10.73 6.26
N VAL A 260 9.04 -10.12 7.46
CA VAL A 260 10.03 -10.46 8.48
C VAL A 260 9.85 -11.90 8.98
N MET A 261 8.62 -12.30 9.31
CA MET A 261 8.34 -13.68 9.75
C MET A 261 8.63 -14.70 8.64
N GLY A 262 8.22 -14.42 7.40
CA GLY A 262 8.50 -15.28 6.25
C GLY A 262 10.00 -15.51 6.02
N LEU A 263 10.80 -14.44 6.10
CA LEU A 263 12.26 -14.51 5.98
C LEU A 263 12.88 -15.34 7.12
N PHE A 264 12.39 -15.15 8.35
CA PHE A 264 12.89 -15.86 9.54
C PHE A 264 12.59 -17.36 9.47
N THR A 265 11.39 -17.75 9.01
CA THR A 265 11.03 -19.16 8.78
C THR A 265 11.86 -19.82 7.69
N CYS A 266 12.15 -19.12 6.59
CA CYS A 266 13.01 -19.67 5.52
C CYS A 266 14.44 -19.93 6.02
N LEU A 267 14.97 -19.07 6.91
CA LEU A 267 16.30 -19.22 7.49
C LEU A 267 16.40 -20.38 8.50
N HIS A 268 15.30 -20.70 9.20
CA HIS A 268 15.27 -21.77 10.22
C HIS A 268 14.72 -23.11 9.70
N SER A 269 14.19 -23.18 8.47
CA SER A 269 13.72 -24.43 7.89
C SER A 269 14.91 -25.37 7.60
N PRO A 270 14.94 -26.60 8.14
CA PRO A 270 16.03 -27.57 7.89
C PRO A 270 16.13 -28.00 6.41
N ARG A 271 15.16 -27.63 5.57
CA ARG A 271 15.21 -27.83 4.11
C ARG A 271 16.06 -26.79 3.37
N SER A 272 16.43 -25.67 4.00
CA SER A 272 17.30 -24.64 3.40
C SER A 272 18.75 -25.11 3.21
N HIS A 273 19.20 -26.11 3.98
CA HIS A 273 20.54 -26.68 3.86
C HIS A 273 20.71 -27.68 2.71
N ALA A 274 19.64 -28.00 1.97
CA ALA A 274 19.66 -29.05 0.94
C ALA A 274 19.63 -28.52 -0.50
N ARG A 275 19.66 -27.21 -0.73
CA ARG A 275 19.68 -26.63 -2.09
C ARG A 275 20.59 -25.40 -2.18
N CYS A 276 21.89 -25.65 -2.13
CA CYS A 276 22.90 -24.90 -2.87
C CYS A 276 23.50 -25.84 -3.92
#